data_AF-A0A9D0LNA6-F1
#
_entry.id   AF-A0A9D0LNA6-F1
#
_cell.length_a   1.000
_cell.length_b   1.000
_cell.length_c   1.000
_cell.angle_alpha   90.00
_cell.angle_beta   90.00
_cell.angle_gamma   90.00
#
_symmetry.space_group_name_H-M   'P 1'
#
loop_
_entity.id
_entity.type
_entity.pdbx_description
1 polymer ?
#
loop_
_entity_poly.entity_id
_entity_poly.type
_entity_poly.pdbx_seq_one_letter_code
_entity_poly.pdbx_strand_id
1 'polypeptide(L)'
;GEGPLAERLVAALEAGEAAGGDIRGRQSAALLVVRGEPTGKVWEDRAIDLRVEDHPDPVRELKRLLRLFRAYEHMNQGDQAMERNDVEGALRAYSAAEALAPDNLEMKYWHAVSLVNLGRVDKALSLFKEIFAEEANWRLLTTRLPAVGLLQVDKKVLKAILAQG
;
A
#
# COMPACT_ATOMS: atom_id res chain seq x y z
N GLY A 1 -19.45 16.39 6.55
CA GLY A 1 -18.06 16.25 6.11
C GLY A 1 -18.04 15.82 4.66
N GLU A 2 -17.13 16.37 3.88
CA GLU A 2 -16.84 15.96 2.50
C GLU A 2 -15.89 14.74 2.50
N GLY A 3 -15.81 14.01 1.38
CA GLY A 3 -14.96 12.82 1.23
C GLY A 3 -15.71 11.48 1.24
N PRO A 4 -15.01 10.36 1.00
CA PRO A 4 -15.64 9.05 0.92
C PRO A 4 -16.18 8.57 2.30
N LEU A 5 -17.12 7.62 2.27
CA LEU A 5 -17.87 7.20 3.45
C LEU A 5 -16.97 6.68 4.57
N ALA A 6 -15.96 5.88 4.24
CA ALA A 6 -15.04 5.28 5.20
C ALA A 6 -14.32 6.34 6.05
N GLU A 7 -13.77 7.36 5.40
CA GLU A 7 -13.04 8.46 6.02
C GLU A 7 -13.97 9.29 6.90
N ARG A 8 -15.21 9.52 6.45
CA ARG A 8 -16.23 10.22 7.24
C ARG A 8 -16.63 9.44 8.50
N LEU A 9 -16.74 8.12 8.42
CA LEU A 9 -17.05 7.27 9.57
C LEU A 9 -15.91 7.30 10.59
N VAL A 10 -14.66 7.18 10.14
CA VAL A 10 -13.49 7.30 11.03
C VAL A 10 -13.41 8.69 11.66
N ALA A 11 -13.64 9.76 10.90
CA ALA A 11 -13.66 11.12 11.44
C ALA A 11 -14.77 11.32 12.49
N ALA A 12 -15.93 10.66 12.32
CA ALA A 12 -17.00 10.67 13.31
C ALA A 12 -16.61 9.92 14.60
N LEU A 13 -15.89 8.80 14.49
CA LEU A 13 -15.34 8.08 15.66
C LEU A 13 -14.32 8.95 16.40
N GLU A 14 -13.40 9.61 15.69
CA GLU A 14 -12.43 10.54 16.29
C GLU A 14 -13.13 11.68 17.04
N ALA A 15 -14.18 12.27 16.44
CA ALA A 15 -14.95 13.33 17.06
C ALA A 15 -15.72 12.84 18.30
N GLY A 16 -16.29 11.63 18.27
CA GLY A 16 -16.97 11.03 19.41
C GLY A 16 -16.02 10.76 20.58
N GLU A 17 -14.82 10.26 20.29
CA GLU A 17 -13.79 10.06 21.33
C GLU A 17 -13.34 11.40 21.92
N ALA A 18 -13.14 12.44 21.10
CA ALA A 18 -12.77 13.78 21.56
C ALA A 18 -13.88 14.45 22.40
N ALA A 19 -15.15 14.09 22.18
CA ALA A 19 -16.29 14.59 22.94
C ALA A 19 -16.49 13.91 24.31
N GLY A 20 -15.61 12.97 24.69
CA GLY A 20 -15.64 12.29 25.99
C GLY A 20 -15.66 10.76 25.89
N GLY A 21 -15.92 10.20 24.71
CA GLY A 21 -15.84 8.77 24.45
C GLY A 21 -16.72 7.89 25.34
N ASP A 22 -16.38 6.61 25.41
CA ASP A 22 -16.99 5.67 26.36
C ASP A 22 -16.34 5.85 27.75
N ILE A 23 -17.15 5.94 28.80
CA ILE A 23 -16.71 6.14 30.18
C ILE A 23 -15.81 5.01 30.71
N ARG A 24 -15.85 3.83 30.10
CA ARG A 24 -14.99 2.68 30.44
C ARG A 24 -13.62 2.78 29.78
N GLY A 25 -13.42 3.74 28.88
CA GLY A 25 -12.25 3.85 28.02
C GLY A 25 -12.46 3.19 26.65
N ARG A 26 -11.36 3.01 25.93
CA ARG A 26 -11.34 2.44 24.57
C ARG A 26 -10.50 1.16 24.55
N GLN A 27 -10.92 0.18 23.76
CA GLN A 27 -10.23 -1.10 23.64
C GLN A 27 -10.10 -1.58 22.19
N SER A 28 -11.13 -1.38 21.38
CA SER A 28 -11.16 -1.80 19.98
C SER A 28 -11.91 -0.82 19.09
N ALA A 29 -11.70 -0.92 17.78
CA ALA A 29 -12.41 -0.16 16.77
C ALA A 29 -12.49 -0.98 15.48
N ALA A 30 -13.60 -0.84 14.74
CA ALA A 30 -13.80 -1.54 13.49
C ALA A 30 -14.49 -0.65 12.46
N LEU A 31 -14.18 -0.89 11.18
CA LEU A 31 -14.78 -0.25 10.04
C LEU A 31 -15.18 -1.30 9.02
N LEU A 32 -16.49 -1.43 8.80
CA LEU A 32 -17.06 -2.26 7.75
C LEU A 32 -17.84 -1.38 6.78
N VAL A 33 -17.42 -1.35 5.52
CA VAL A 33 -18.13 -0.70 4.42
C VAL A 33 -18.49 -1.76 3.40
N VAL A 34 -19.78 -1.86 3.10
CA VAL A 34 -20.33 -2.79 2.11
C VAL A 34 -20.88 -2.04 0.92
N ARG A 35 -20.91 -2.70 -0.24
CA ARG A 35 -21.57 -2.15 -1.44
C ARG A 35 -23.08 -2.03 -1.21
N GLY A 36 -23.68 -0.98 -1.78
CA GLY A 36 -25.14 -0.77 -1.69
C GLY A 36 -25.93 -1.81 -2.48
N GLU A 37 -25.39 -2.24 -3.62
CA GLU A 37 -25.94 -3.31 -4.45
C GLU A 37 -25.05 -4.56 -4.27
N PRO A 38 -25.60 -5.71 -3.83
CA PRO A 38 -24.82 -6.92 -3.62
C PRO A 38 -24.47 -7.61 -4.95
N THR A 39 -23.23 -8.08 -5.09
CA THR A 39 -22.80 -8.90 -6.23
C THR A 39 -23.14 -10.39 -6.04
N GLY A 40 -23.59 -10.78 -4.85
CA GLY A 40 -23.86 -12.17 -4.47
C GLY A 40 -22.61 -12.92 -4.01
N LYS A 41 -21.45 -12.24 -3.95
CA LYS A 41 -20.20 -12.79 -3.44
C LYS A 41 -19.73 -11.94 -2.27
N VAL A 42 -19.86 -12.49 -1.07
CA VAL A 42 -19.61 -11.77 0.20
C VAL A 42 -18.23 -11.12 0.27
N TRP A 43 -17.20 -11.75 -0.30
CA TRP A 43 -15.84 -11.20 -0.31
C TRP A 43 -15.65 -10.03 -1.27
N GLU A 44 -16.47 -9.91 -2.31
CA GLU A 44 -16.47 -8.74 -3.20
C GLU A 44 -17.33 -7.61 -2.63
N ASP A 45 -18.38 -7.94 -1.89
CA ASP A 45 -19.34 -6.97 -1.34
C ASP A 45 -18.80 -6.17 -0.16
N ARG A 46 -17.82 -6.72 0.58
CA ARG A 46 -17.09 -6.00 1.62
C ARG A 46 -16.01 -5.12 0.98
N ALA A 47 -16.36 -3.87 0.70
CA ALA A 47 -15.43 -2.91 0.13
C ALA A 47 -14.28 -2.58 1.09
N ILE A 48 -14.55 -2.46 2.39
CA ILE A 48 -13.56 -2.25 3.46
C ILE A 48 -13.98 -3.06 4.68
N ASP A 49 -13.08 -3.84 5.25
CA ASP A 49 -13.26 -4.57 6.52
C ASP A 49 -11.96 -4.46 7.33
N LEU A 50 -11.88 -3.46 8.20
CA LEU A 50 -10.71 -3.18 9.03
C LEU A 50 -11.09 -3.30 10.50
N ARG A 51 -10.19 -3.91 11.28
CA ARG A 51 -10.38 -4.15 12.71
C ARG A 51 -9.09 -3.87 13.46
N VAL A 52 -9.23 -3.20 14.59
CA VAL A 52 -8.19 -3.02 15.59
C VAL A 52 -8.71 -3.64 16.88
N GLU A 53 -8.09 -4.75 17.25
CA GLU A 53 -8.41 -5.49 18.47
C GLU A 53 -7.39 -5.12 19.55
N ASP A 54 -7.86 -4.88 20.78
CA ASP A 54 -7.05 -4.65 21.98
C ASP A 54 -5.87 -3.67 21.80
N HIS A 55 -6.19 -2.41 21.48
CA HIS A 55 -5.19 -1.36 21.27
C HIS A 55 -5.44 -0.16 22.20
N PRO A 56 -4.40 0.46 22.78
CA PRO A 56 -4.56 1.61 23.67
C PRO A 56 -5.07 2.87 22.97
N ASP A 57 -5.09 2.91 21.64
CA ASP A 57 -5.61 4.00 20.81
C ASP A 57 -6.23 3.43 19.51
N PRO A 58 -7.38 2.73 19.59
CA PRO A 58 -7.87 1.91 18.50
C PRO A 58 -8.47 2.73 17.36
N VAL A 59 -9.04 3.91 17.64
CA VAL A 59 -9.60 4.79 16.61
C VAL A 59 -8.50 5.44 15.76
N ARG A 60 -7.43 5.93 16.39
CA ARG A 60 -6.26 6.44 15.65
C ARG A 60 -5.59 5.35 14.83
N GLU A 61 -5.48 4.15 15.39
CA GLU A 61 -4.90 3.02 14.68
C GLU A 61 -5.78 2.57 13.50
N LEU A 62 -7.10 2.58 13.67
CA LEU A 62 -8.05 2.30 12.58
C LEU A 62 -7.89 3.31 11.42
N LYS A 63 -7.64 4.59 11.74
CA LYS A 63 -7.33 5.62 10.73
C LYS A 63 -6.01 5.35 10.00
N ARG A 64 -4.97 4.91 10.72
CA ARG A 64 -3.69 4.50 10.12
C ARG A 64 -3.89 3.32 9.18
N LEU A 65 -4.66 2.31 9.60
CA LEU A 65 -5.00 1.15 8.76
C LEU A 65 -5.82 1.55 7.53
N LEU A 66 -6.78 2.47 7.67
CA LEU A 66 -7.54 2.99 6.51
C LEU A 66 -6.61 3.68 5.50
N ARG A 67 -5.67 4.52 5.98
CA ARG A 67 -4.66 5.15 5.11
C ARG A 67 -3.79 4.11 4.40
N LEU A 68 -3.35 3.07 5.11
CA LEU A 68 -2.56 1.99 4.53
C LEU A 68 -3.36 1.17 3.51
N PHE A 69 -4.64 0.89 3.80
CA PHE A 69 -5.55 0.23 2.88
C PHE A 69 -5.67 1.01 1.56
N ARG A 70 -5.85 2.33 1.63
CA ARG A 70 -5.88 3.20 0.44
C ARG A 70 -4.57 3.17 -0.34
N ALA A 71 -3.43 3.12 0.34
CA ALA A 71 -2.14 3.00 -0.31
C ALA A 71 -2.02 1.68 -1.10
N TYR A 72 -2.47 0.55 -0.55
CA TYR A 72 -2.51 -0.72 -1.28
C TYR A 72 -3.55 -0.73 -2.41
N GLU A 73 -4.69 -0.04 -2.28
CA GLU A 73 -5.60 0.14 -3.42
C GLU A 73 -4.91 0.83 -4.60
N HIS A 74 -4.09 1.87 -4.33
CA HIS A 74 -3.30 2.54 -5.35
C HIS A 74 -2.18 1.65 -5.91
N MET A 75 -1.52 0.82 -5.09
CA MET A 75 -0.57 -0.18 -5.60
C MET A 75 -1.25 -1.13 -6.59
N ASN A 76 -2.40 -1.69 -6.22
CA ASN A 76 -3.18 -2.60 -7.07
C ASN A 76 -3.64 -1.91 -8.36
N GLN A 77 -4.06 -0.64 -8.29
CA GLN A 77 -4.39 0.15 -9.48
C GLN A 77 -3.17 0.35 -10.38
N GLY A 78 -1.99 0.54 -9.80
CA GLY A 78 -0.72 0.61 -10.50
C GLY A 78 -0.44 -0.67 -11.28
N ASP A 79 -0.53 -1.82 -10.61
CA ASP A 79 -0.31 -3.13 -11.22
C ASP A 79 -1.32 -3.42 -12.34
N GLN A 80 -2.61 -3.09 -12.12
CA GLN A 80 -3.62 -3.22 -13.16
C GLN A 80 -3.39 -2.29 -14.36
N ALA A 81 -2.88 -1.07 -14.14
CA ALA A 81 -2.50 -0.17 -15.22
C ALA A 81 -1.30 -0.73 -16.01
N MET A 82 -0.34 -1.36 -15.31
CA MET A 82 0.79 -2.07 -15.92
C MET A 82 0.32 -3.22 -16.82
N GLU A 83 -0.62 -4.05 -16.37
CA GLU A 83 -1.21 -5.13 -17.18
C GLU A 83 -1.83 -4.61 -18.48
N ARG A 84 -2.34 -3.37 -18.48
CA ARG A 84 -2.92 -2.70 -19.65
C ARG A 84 -1.91 -1.89 -20.47
N ASN A 85 -0.63 -1.94 -20.14
CA ASN A 85 0.44 -1.08 -20.69
C ASN A 85 0.21 0.44 -20.52
N ASP A 86 -0.62 0.86 -19.55
CA ASP A 86 -0.82 2.26 -19.18
C ASP A 86 0.26 2.71 -18.20
N VAL A 87 1.44 3.02 -18.74
CA VAL A 87 2.62 3.41 -17.96
C VAL A 87 2.38 4.68 -17.14
N GLU A 88 1.68 5.67 -17.69
CA GLU A 88 1.42 6.91 -16.96
C GLU A 88 0.41 6.71 -15.83
N GLY A 89 -0.63 5.91 -16.06
CA GLY A 89 -1.57 5.51 -15.02
C GLY A 89 -0.89 4.78 -13.88
N ALA A 90 0.02 3.84 -14.21
CA ALA A 90 0.78 3.10 -13.22
C ALA A 90 1.64 4.01 -12.35
N LEU A 91 2.41 4.92 -12.96
CA LEU A 91 3.26 5.86 -12.23
C LEU A 91 2.46 6.80 -11.33
N ARG A 92 1.29 7.29 -11.79
CA ARG A 92 0.40 8.10 -10.95
C ARG A 92 -0.10 7.33 -9.74
N ALA A 93 -0.50 6.07 -9.95
CA ALA A 93 -1.02 5.22 -8.88
C ALA A 93 0.08 4.87 -7.85
N TYR A 94 1.26 4.44 -8.28
CA TYR A 94 2.36 4.18 -7.35
C TYR A 94 2.79 5.43 -6.58
N SER A 95 2.84 6.60 -7.23
CA SER A 95 3.14 7.86 -6.55
C SER A 95 2.11 8.21 -5.48
N ALA A 96 0.82 7.94 -5.74
CA ALA A 96 -0.25 8.14 -4.77
C ALA A 96 -0.13 7.17 -3.57
N ALA A 97 0.24 5.91 -3.83
CA ALA A 97 0.50 4.94 -2.77
C ALA A 97 1.67 5.39 -1.87
N GLU A 98 2.78 5.82 -2.45
CA GLU A 98 3.95 6.31 -1.71
C GLU A 98 3.64 7.56 -0.88
N ALA A 99 2.84 8.50 -1.40
CA ALA A 99 2.41 9.67 -0.63
C ALA A 99 1.58 9.27 0.61
N LEU A 100 0.80 8.19 0.51
CA LEU A 100 0.01 7.66 1.62
C LEU A 100 0.84 6.80 2.58
N ALA A 101 1.91 6.14 2.14
CA ALA A 101 2.74 5.30 3.00
C ALA A 101 4.23 5.47 2.68
N PRO A 102 4.81 6.66 2.97
CA PRO A 102 6.18 6.99 2.55
C PRO A 102 7.25 6.15 3.27
N ASP A 103 6.93 5.57 4.42
CA ASP A 103 7.83 4.73 5.21
C ASP A 103 7.69 3.24 4.86
N ASN A 104 6.75 2.88 3.97
CA ASN A 104 6.54 1.48 3.59
C ASN A 104 7.54 1.07 2.50
N LEU A 105 8.62 0.40 2.92
CA LEU A 105 9.67 -0.11 2.03
C LEU A 105 9.14 -1.09 0.97
N GLU A 106 8.13 -1.90 1.30
CA GLU A 106 7.55 -2.85 0.35
C GLU A 106 6.91 -2.14 -0.85
N MET A 107 6.19 -1.04 -0.61
CA MET A 107 5.57 -0.27 -1.69
C MET A 107 6.61 0.36 -2.61
N LYS A 108 7.66 0.97 -2.03
CA LYS A 108 8.80 1.49 -2.79
C LYS A 108 9.50 0.39 -3.59
N TYR A 109 9.65 -0.79 -3.00
CA TYR A 109 10.29 -1.93 -3.63
C TYR A 109 9.53 -2.43 -4.85
N TRP A 110 8.21 -2.63 -4.73
CA TRP A 110 7.41 -3.07 -5.87
C TRP A 110 7.32 -2.00 -6.96
N HIS A 111 7.29 -0.71 -6.62
CA HIS A 111 7.41 0.37 -7.61
C HIS A 111 8.76 0.30 -8.35
N ALA A 112 9.88 0.09 -7.65
CA ALA A 112 11.19 -0.08 -8.27
C ALA A 112 11.23 -1.28 -9.22
N VAL A 113 10.69 -2.43 -8.82
CA VAL A 113 10.56 -3.63 -9.68
C VAL A 113 9.75 -3.32 -10.94
N SER A 114 8.60 -2.66 -10.81
CA SER A 114 7.75 -2.27 -11.94
C SER A 114 8.48 -1.31 -12.90
N LEU A 115 9.25 -0.35 -12.39
CA LEU A 115 10.07 0.55 -13.21
C LEU A 115 11.11 -0.21 -14.04
N VAL A 116 11.73 -1.23 -13.46
CA VAL A 116 12.69 -2.07 -14.19
C VAL A 116 12.01 -2.83 -15.32
N ASN A 117 10.86 -3.45 -15.06
CA ASN A 117 10.09 -4.19 -16.06
C ASN A 117 9.65 -3.29 -17.23
N LEU A 118 9.54 -1.98 -17.02
CA LEU A 118 9.28 -0.95 -18.03
C LEU A 118 10.54 -0.43 -18.77
N GLY A 119 11.72 -0.99 -18.45
CA GLY A 119 13.00 -0.51 -18.98
C GLY A 119 13.46 0.84 -18.38
N ARG A 120 12.80 1.36 -17.33
CA ARG A 120 13.17 2.61 -16.65
C ARG A 120 14.19 2.36 -15.54
N VAL A 121 15.25 1.64 -15.89
CA VAL A 121 16.26 1.13 -14.95
C VAL A 121 16.88 2.25 -14.12
N ASP A 122 17.25 3.38 -14.73
CA ASP A 122 17.93 4.48 -14.03
C ASP A 122 17.12 5.03 -12.84
N LYS A 123 15.80 5.14 -13.00
CA LYS A 123 14.91 5.56 -11.91
C LYS A 123 14.82 4.50 -10.82
N ALA A 124 14.69 3.23 -11.22
CA ALA A 124 14.60 2.13 -10.28
C ALA A 124 15.86 1.98 -9.42
N LEU A 125 17.06 2.21 -9.98
CA LEU A 125 18.32 2.10 -9.24
C LEU A 125 18.37 3.03 -8.03
N SER A 126 17.82 4.25 -8.14
CA SER A 126 17.76 5.18 -7.01
C SER A 126 16.89 4.65 -5.86
N LEU A 127 15.73 4.07 -6.19
CA LEU A 127 14.85 3.44 -5.20
C LEU A 127 15.49 2.22 -4.56
N PHE A 128 16.11 1.33 -5.37
CA PHE A 128 16.80 0.15 -4.83
C PHE A 128 17.95 0.54 -3.88
N LYS A 129 18.67 1.62 -4.17
CA LYS A 129 19.71 2.12 -3.28
C LYS A 129 19.17 2.53 -1.91
N GLU A 130 18.05 3.26 -1.89
CA GLU A 130 17.40 3.65 -0.64
C GLU A 130 16.88 2.41 0.12
N ILE A 131 16.20 1.50 -0.56
CA ILE A 131 15.60 0.32 0.05
C ILE A 131 16.67 -0.62 0.64
N PHE A 132 17.75 -0.88 -0.10
CA PHE A 132 18.80 -1.79 0.35
C PHE A 132 19.66 -1.21 1.48
N ALA A 133 19.74 0.13 1.58
CA ALA A 133 20.40 0.79 2.70
C ALA A 133 19.61 0.63 4.01
N GLU A 134 18.28 0.62 3.93
CA GLU A 134 17.39 0.47 5.09
C GLU A 134 17.28 -1.00 5.54
N GLU A 135 17.14 -1.94 4.62
CA GLU A 135 16.95 -3.35 4.97
C GLU A 135 17.53 -4.30 3.89
N ALA A 136 18.43 -5.20 4.30
CA ALA A 136 19.24 -6.04 3.41
C ALA A 136 18.51 -7.26 2.82
N ASN A 137 17.44 -7.75 3.45
CA ASN A 137 16.63 -8.86 2.92
C ASN A 137 15.92 -8.49 1.62
N TRP A 138 15.61 -7.21 1.35
CA TRP A 138 15.09 -6.79 0.03
C TRP A 138 16.06 -7.06 -1.10
N ARG A 139 17.36 -6.89 -0.86
CA ARG A 139 18.41 -7.24 -1.83
C ARG A 139 18.45 -8.73 -2.07
N LEU A 140 18.34 -9.55 -1.01
CA LEU A 140 18.25 -11.00 -1.13
C LEU A 140 17.00 -11.43 -1.92
N LEU A 141 15.84 -10.84 -1.64
CA LEU A 141 14.61 -11.11 -2.39
C LEU A 141 14.77 -10.80 -3.88
N THR A 142 15.44 -9.69 -4.22
CA THR A 142 15.70 -9.27 -5.61
C THR A 142 16.42 -10.35 -6.42
N THR A 143 17.30 -11.13 -5.78
CA THR A 143 18.01 -12.24 -6.45
C THR A 143 17.08 -13.39 -6.90
N ARG A 144 15.91 -13.52 -6.26
CA ARG A 144 14.95 -14.61 -6.48
C ARG A 144 13.86 -14.25 -7.49
N LEU A 145 13.56 -12.97 -7.65
CA LEU A 145 12.45 -12.50 -8.50
C LEU A 145 12.57 -12.88 -9.99
N PRO A 146 13.76 -12.88 -10.63
CA PRO A 146 13.86 -13.27 -12.03
C PRO A 146 13.46 -14.73 -12.28
N ALA A 147 13.74 -15.62 -11.33
CA ALA A 147 13.41 -17.05 -11.46
C ALA A 147 11.89 -17.32 -11.48
N VAL A 148 11.10 -16.43 -10.89
CA VAL A 148 9.64 -16.50 -10.85
C VAL A 148 8.96 -15.52 -11.81
N GLY A 149 9.73 -14.82 -12.66
CA GLY A 149 9.21 -13.92 -13.69
C GLY A 149 8.68 -12.57 -13.19
N LEU A 150 8.82 -12.26 -11.89
CA LEU A 150 8.36 -10.99 -11.30
C LEU A 150 9.31 -9.82 -11.61
N LEU A 151 10.60 -10.10 -11.86
CA LEU A 151 11.58 -9.12 -12.30
C LEU A 151 12.18 -9.55 -13.64
N GLN A 152 11.81 -8.86 -14.70
CA GLN A 152 12.19 -9.16 -16.08
C GLN A 152 13.46 -8.37 -16.44
N VAL A 153 14.61 -9.00 -16.21
CA VAL A 153 15.92 -8.37 -16.42
C VAL A 153 16.93 -9.34 -17.01
N ASP A 154 17.90 -8.78 -17.72
CA ASP A 154 19.12 -9.51 -18.05
C ASP A 154 20.11 -9.54 -16.86
N LYS A 155 21.16 -10.35 -17.00
CA LYS A 155 22.20 -10.48 -15.95
C LYS A 155 22.93 -9.17 -15.65
N LYS A 156 23.06 -8.27 -16.64
CA LYS A 156 23.78 -7.01 -16.50
C LYS A 156 22.98 -6.04 -15.65
N VAL A 157 21.69 -5.87 -15.94
CA VAL A 157 20.76 -5.04 -15.18
C VAL A 157 20.59 -5.59 -13.77
N LEU A 158 20.41 -6.90 -13.61
CA LEU A 158 20.34 -7.51 -12.28
C LEU A 158 21.58 -7.21 -11.44
N LYS A 159 22.78 -7.34 -12.01
CA LYS A 159 24.03 -6.99 -11.32
C LYS A 159 24.09 -5.51 -10.94
N ALA A 160 23.60 -4.61 -11.80
CA ALA A 160 23.56 -3.18 -11.52
C ALA A 160 22.59 -2.83 -10.37
N ILE A 161 21.43 -3.49 -10.31
CA ILE A 161 20.48 -3.37 -9.20
C ILE A 161 21.12 -3.86 -7.91
N LEU A 162 21.68 -5.07 -7.91
CA LEU A 162 22.29 -5.66 -6.71
C LEU A 162 23.56 -4.94 -6.25
N ALA A 163 24.13 -4.04 -7.05
CA ALA A 163 25.27 -3.20 -6.67
C ALA A 163 24.85 -1.91 -5.93
N GLN A 164 23.55 -1.65 -5.76
CA GLN A 164 23.05 -0.47 -5.05
C GLN A 164 23.09 -0.59 -3.52
N GLY A 165 23.49 -1.74 -2.98
CA GLY A 165 23.67 -2.03 -1.55
C GLY A 165 24.44 -3.32 -1.32
#